data_AF-A0A2W7AJL3-F1
#
_entry.id   AF-A0A2W7AJL3-F1
#
_cell.length_a   1.000
_cell.length_b   1.000
_cell.length_c   1.000
_cell.angle_alpha   90.00
_cell.angle_beta   90.00
_cell.angle_gamma   90.00
#
_symmetry.space_group_name_H-M   'P 1'
#
loop_
_entity.id
_entity.type
_entity.pdbx_description
1 polymer ?
#
loop_
_entity_poly.entity_id
_entity_poly.type
_entity_poly.pdbx_seq_one_letter_code
_entity_poly.pdbx_strand_id
1 'polypeptide(L)'
;GQAPPTPASLRPRLNAELWQLSVAHAVQGVGDFVKMAGEQVQRTGIESGAVFFPEGNQTVGTGGYDSRLQYWERFPTWMTWHPMAYGVCGHTGCILDGVRRVQSMIPSGTSPTVTPALAGIWGQPTYNRPALETQMEALRRSSPEITSVSHFAYSWQDPEFDRVRKFCSL
;
A
#
# COMPACT_ATOMS: atom_id res chain seq x y z
N GLY A 1 5.09 -48.18 18.76
CA GLY A 1 6.04 -47.21 18.17
C GLY A 1 5.52 -46.80 16.82
N GLN A 2 5.44 -45.50 16.55
CA GLN A 2 4.94 -45.00 15.27
C GLN A 2 6.05 -45.19 14.21
N ALA A 3 5.72 -45.77 13.06
CA ALA A 3 6.68 -45.98 12.00
C ALA A 3 7.26 -44.63 11.52
N PRO A 4 8.56 -44.56 11.18
CA PRO A 4 9.18 -43.33 10.71
C PRO A 4 8.49 -42.84 9.43
N PRO A 5 8.39 -41.52 9.22
CA PRO A 5 7.77 -40.96 8.04
C PRO A 5 8.52 -41.38 6.77
N THR A 6 7.78 -41.68 5.71
CA THR A 6 8.34 -42.00 4.40
C THR A 6 8.60 -40.72 3.58
N PRO A 7 9.52 -40.73 2.60
CA PRO A 7 9.73 -39.59 1.71
C PRO A 7 8.44 -39.09 1.05
N ALA A 8 7.54 -40.01 0.64
CA ALA A 8 6.25 -39.66 0.06
C ALA A 8 5.35 -38.89 1.04
N SER A 9 5.36 -39.27 2.32
CA SER A 9 4.59 -38.58 3.38
C SER A 9 5.16 -37.20 3.74
N LEU A 10 6.46 -36.96 3.50
CA LEU A 10 7.13 -35.68 3.79
C LEU A 10 7.02 -34.68 2.63
N ARG A 11 6.84 -35.15 1.40
CA ARG A 11 6.83 -34.32 0.19
C ARG A 11 5.83 -33.14 0.24
N PRO A 12 4.57 -33.29 0.70
CA PRO A 12 3.65 -32.16 0.77
C PRO A 12 4.13 -31.04 1.70
N ARG A 13 4.71 -31.41 2.85
CA ARG A 13 5.28 -30.46 3.81
C ARG A 13 6.49 -29.74 3.22
N LEU A 14 7.41 -30.49 2.60
CA LEU A 14 8.57 -29.90 1.93
C LEU A 14 8.16 -28.90 0.84
N ASN A 15 7.16 -29.23 0.02
CA ASN A 15 6.66 -28.30 -1.01
C ASN A 15 6.08 -27.02 -0.39
N ALA A 16 5.37 -27.13 0.73
CA ALA A 16 4.85 -25.96 1.43
C ALA A 16 5.97 -25.09 2.03
N GLU A 17 6.99 -25.70 2.63
CA GLU A 17 8.16 -25.00 3.17
C GLU A 17 8.97 -24.31 2.06
N LEU A 18 9.20 -24.98 0.93
CA LEU A 18 9.85 -24.39 -0.25
C LEU A 18 9.06 -23.24 -0.85
N TRP A 19 7.72 -23.36 -0.89
CA TRP A 19 6.85 -22.28 -1.34
C TRP A 19 6.95 -21.07 -0.42
N GLN A 20 6.85 -21.26 0.89
CA GLN A 20 7.00 -20.18 1.87
C GLN A 20 8.37 -19.50 1.77
N LEU A 21 9.44 -20.27 1.62
CA LEU A 21 10.79 -19.75 1.42
C LEU A 21 10.89 -18.90 0.14
N SER A 22 10.31 -19.39 -0.96
CA SER A 22 10.32 -18.69 -2.25
C SER A 22 9.57 -17.35 -2.16
N VAL A 23 8.41 -17.33 -1.51
CA VAL A 23 7.63 -16.11 -1.31
C VAL A 23 8.36 -15.16 -0.37
N ALA A 24 8.92 -15.64 0.74
CA ALA A 24 9.68 -14.81 1.67
C ALA A 24 10.89 -14.14 0.98
N HIS A 25 11.57 -14.87 0.09
CA HIS A 25 12.66 -14.32 -0.72
C HIS A 25 12.16 -13.24 -1.69
N ALA A 26 11.04 -13.46 -2.37
CA ALA A 26 10.45 -12.47 -3.26
C ALA A 26 10.03 -11.19 -2.52
N VAL A 27 9.42 -11.33 -1.34
CA VAL A 27 9.04 -10.21 -0.46
C VAL A 27 10.27 -9.40 -0.05
N GLN A 28 11.35 -10.07 0.33
CA GLN A 28 12.61 -9.42 0.68
C GLN A 28 13.15 -8.61 -0.51
N GLY A 29 13.10 -9.17 -1.73
CA GLY A 29 13.54 -8.47 -2.94
C GLY A 29 12.77 -7.17 -3.21
N VAL A 30 11.45 -7.13 -2.97
CA VAL A 30 10.66 -5.90 -3.08
C VAL A 30 11.14 -4.84 -2.08
N GLY A 31 11.31 -5.22 -0.81
CA GLY A 31 11.79 -4.31 0.23
C GLY A 31 13.19 -3.77 -0.05
N ASP A 32 14.12 -4.64 -0.47
CA ASP A 32 15.49 -4.27 -0.82
C ASP A 32 15.53 -3.33 -2.03
N PHE A 33 14.70 -3.58 -3.04
CA PHE A 33 14.58 -2.71 -4.20
C PHE A 33 14.08 -1.31 -3.82
N VAL A 34 12.99 -1.22 -3.05
CA VAL A 34 12.44 0.07 -2.58
C VAL A 34 13.48 0.85 -1.78
N LYS A 35 14.17 0.17 -0.86
CA LYS A 35 15.24 0.77 -0.06
C LYS A 35 16.38 1.29 -0.94
N MET A 36 16.90 0.46 -1.84
CA MET A 36 18.00 0.82 -2.74
C MET A 36 17.63 2.02 -3.63
N ALA A 37 16.44 2.00 -4.22
CA ALA A 37 15.97 3.08 -5.08
C ALA A 37 15.78 4.40 -4.29
N GLY A 38 15.19 4.32 -3.10
CA GLY A 38 14.99 5.50 -2.25
C GLY A 38 16.29 6.08 -1.71
N GLU A 39 17.27 5.24 -1.34
CA GLU A 39 18.58 5.69 -0.84
C GLU A 39 19.34 6.51 -1.89
N GLN A 40 19.26 6.11 -3.16
CA GLN A 40 19.91 6.84 -4.25
C GLN A 40 19.38 8.27 -4.36
N VAL A 41 18.07 8.45 -4.23
CA VAL A 41 17.39 9.75 -4.30
C VAL A 41 17.67 10.56 -3.02
N GLN A 42 17.61 9.91 -1.86
CA GLN A 42 17.88 10.54 -0.57
C GLN A 42 19.30 11.12 -0.46
N ARG A 43 20.31 10.43 -1.03
CA ARG A 43 21.69 10.93 -1.08
C ARG A 43 21.85 12.24 -1.85
N THR A 44 20.89 12.57 -2.71
CA THR A 44 20.86 13.84 -3.48
C THR A 44 20.03 14.92 -2.80
N GLY A 45 19.53 14.68 -1.58
CA GLY A 45 18.71 15.64 -0.84
C GLY A 45 17.25 15.70 -1.29
N ILE A 46 16.80 14.73 -2.09
CA ILE A 46 15.43 14.64 -2.57
C ILE A 46 14.65 13.69 -1.65
N GLU A 47 13.49 14.15 -1.16
CA GLU A 47 12.59 13.31 -0.38
C GLU A 47 12.00 12.19 -1.25
N SER A 48 11.91 10.99 -0.69
CA SER A 48 11.34 9.84 -1.38
C SER A 48 10.09 9.35 -0.66
N GLY A 49 9.22 8.69 -1.42
CA GLY A 49 7.97 8.13 -0.92
C GLY A 49 7.67 6.78 -1.51
N ALA A 50 6.97 5.94 -0.75
CA ALA A 50 6.50 4.65 -1.18
C ALA A 50 4.96 4.65 -1.24
N VAL A 51 4.42 4.28 -2.40
CA VAL A 51 2.98 4.15 -2.63
C VAL A 51 2.59 2.68 -2.55
N PHE A 52 1.58 2.35 -1.75
CA PHE A 52 1.19 0.96 -1.51
C PHE A 52 -0.30 0.81 -1.17
N PHE A 53 -0.84 -0.39 -1.30
CA PHE A 53 -2.18 -0.70 -0.83
C PHE A 53 -2.15 -0.98 0.68
N PRO A 54 -3.04 -0.38 1.49
CA PRO A 54 -3.11 -0.67 2.93
C PRO A 54 -3.21 -2.16 3.25
N GLU A 55 -3.92 -2.94 2.44
CA GLU A 55 -4.10 -4.38 2.62
C GLU A 55 -3.04 -5.22 1.87
N GLY A 56 -2.07 -4.59 1.19
CA GLY A 56 -1.12 -5.24 0.27
C GLY A 56 -0.11 -6.18 0.94
N ASN A 57 -0.03 -6.15 2.27
CA ASN A 57 0.81 -7.03 3.09
C ASN A 57 0.03 -8.22 3.69
N GLN A 58 -1.25 -8.37 3.36
CA GLN A 58 -2.09 -9.46 3.86
C GLN A 58 -2.03 -10.69 2.96
N THR A 59 -2.34 -11.83 3.56
CA THR A 59 -2.63 -13.06 2.80
C THR A 59 -3.99 -12.95 2.12
N VAL A 60 -4.15 -13.63 0.98
CA VAL A 60 -5.38 -13.64 0.18
C VAL A 60 -6.05 -15.01 0.24
N GLY A 61 -7.38 -15.05 0.29
CA GLY A 61 -8.14 -16.30 0.34
C GLY A 61 -7.80 -17.16 1.56
N THR A 62 -7.55 -18.46 1.34
CA THR A 62 -7.26 -19.44 2.42
C THR A 62 -5.77 -19.51 2.79
N GLY A 63 -5.04 -18.40 2.69
CA GLY A 63 -3.60 -18.32 3.00
C GLY A 63 -2.67 -18.20 1.77
N GLY A 64 -3.19 -17.72 0.64
CA GLY A 64 -2.40 -17.36 -0.53
C GLY A 64 -1.71 -15.99 -0.36
N TYR A 65 -0.97 -15.57 -1.38
CA TYR A 65 -0.25 -14.29 -1.38
C TYR A 65 -0.73 -13.39 -2.52
N ASP A 66 -0.81 -12.10 -2.25
CA ASP A 66 -1.02 -11.11 -3.29
C ASP A 66 0.21 -11.04 -4.19
N SER A 67 0.02 -11.08 -5.51
CA SER A 67 1.13 -11.09 -6.48
C SER A 67 1.98 -9.82 -6.47
N ARG A 68 1.46 -8.71 -5.92
CA ARG A 68 2.21 -7.46 -5.73
C ARG A 68 3.18 -7.55 -4.54
N LEU A 69 2.97 -8.49 -3.61
CA LEU A 69 3.84 -8.78 -2.46
C LEU A 69 4.25 -7.51 -1.68
N GLN A 70 3.31 -6.61 -1.43
CA GLN A 70 3.57 -5.30 -0.83
C GLN A 70 3.60 -5.39 0.71
N TYR A 71 4.63 -6.00 1.26
CA TYR A 71 4.92 -6.00 2.71
C TYR A 71 5.43 -4.62 3.16
N TRP A 72 4.58 -3.61 2.97
CA TRP A 72 4.90 -2.20 3.13
C TRP A 72 5.27 -1.84 4.58
N GLU A 73 4.88 -2.65 5.56
CA GLU A 73 5.26 -2.45 6.96
C GLU A 73 6.78 -2.62 7.18
N ARG A 74 7.48 -3.19 6.19
CA ARG A 74 8.94 -3.30 6.15
C ARG A 74 9.61 -2.20 5.34
N PHE A 75 8.84 -1.29 4.73
CA PHE A 75 9.42 -0.18 4.00
C PHE A 75 10.16 0.76 4.94
N PRO A 76 11.23 1.43 4.46
CA PRO A 76 12.00 2.31 5.32
C PRO A 76 11.16 3.46 5.87
N THR A 77 11.27 3.72 7.17
CA THR A 77 10.48 4.75 7.87
C THR A 77 11.01 6.17 7.66
N TRP A 78 12.15 6.33 6.99
CA TRP A 78 12.65 7.63 6.51
C TRP A 78 12.01 8.05 5.18
N MET A 79 11.26 7.16 4.53
CA MET A 79 10.44 7.50 3.37
C MET A 79 9.08 8.02 3.82
N THR A 80 8.47 8.88 3.01
CA THR A 80 7.04 9.19 3.15
C THR A 80 6.20 7.98 2.72
N TRP A 81 5.16 7.67 3.50
CA TRP A 81 4.28 6.55 3.24
C TRP A 81 2.98 7.06 2.62
N HIS A 82 2.66 6.59 1.42
CA HIS A 82 1.50 7.01 0.64
C HIS A 82 0.51 5.85 0.47
N PRO A 83 -0.24 5.49 1.53
CA PRO A 83 -1.22 4.42 1.42
C PRO A 83 -2.35 4.82 0.47
N MET A 84 -2.63 3.98 -0.52
CA MET A 84 -3.73 4.15 -1.46
C MET A 84 -5.07 3.84 -0.77
N ALA A 85 -5.58 4.82 -0.03
CA ALA A 85 -6.79 4.78 0.76
C ALA A 85 -8.01 5.13 -0.11
N TYR A 86 -8.32 4.23 -1.04
CA TYR A 86 -9.37 4.39 -2.04
C TYR A 86 -10.25 3.13 -2.18
N GLY A 87 -10.57 2.44 -1.09
CA GLY A 87 -11.57 1.36 -1.10
C GLY A 87 -12.97 1.87 -1.51
N VAL A 88 -13.80 1.01 -2.13
CA VAL A 88 -15.19 1.35 -2.51
C VAL A 88 -16.14 0.70 -1.51
N CYS A 89 -16.79 1.51 -0.67
CA CYS A 89 -17.72 1.03 0.37
C CYS A 89 -18.96 1.92 0.57
N GLY A 90 -19.22 2.90 -0.32
CA GLY A 90 -20.38 3.80 -0.22
C GLY A 90 -20.31 4.87 0.88
N HIS A 91 -19.34 4.77 1.79
CA HIS A 91 -19.07 5.70 2.88
C HIS A 91 -17.56 5.86 3.09
N THR A 92 -17.13 6.60 4.11
CA THR A 92 -15.69 6.85 4.39
C THR A 92 -15.02 5.75 5.20
N GLY A 93 -15.78 4.89 5.89
CA GLY A 93 -15.28 3.81 6.75
C GLY A 93 -14.08 3.02 6.21
N CYS A 94 -14.20 2.37 5.04
CA CYS A 94 -13.08 1.57 4.48
C CYS A 94 -11.82 2.39 4.16
N ILE A 95 -11.97 3.68 3.86
CA ILE A 95 -10.84 4.59 3.63
C ILE A 95 -10.14 4.86 4.97
N LEU A 96 -10.92 5.18 6.01
CA LEU A 96 -10.40 5.44 7.35
C LEU A 96 -9.78 4.18 7.98
N ASP A 97 -10.38 3.01 7.75
CA ASP A 97 -9.87 1.72 8.23
C ASP A 97 -8.48 1.43 7.65
N GLY A 98 -8.31 1.65 6.35
CA GLY A 98 -7.01 1.50 5.68
C GLY A 98 -5.95 2.43 6.26
N VAL A 99 -6.27 3.70 6.50
CA VAL A 99 -5.31 4.66 7.09
C VAL A 99 -4.96 4.27 8.53
N ARG A 100 -5.97 3.97 9.37
CA ARG A 100 -5.76 3.56 10.76
C ARG A 100 -4.92 2.28 10.86
N ARG A 101 -5.13 1.33 9.95
CA ARG A 101 -4.31 0.11 9.88
C ARG A 101 -2.84 0.48 9.65
N VAL A 102 -2.56 1.35 8.70
CA VAL A 102 -1.18 1.80 8.40
C VAL A 102 -0.53 2.42 9.62
N GLN A 103 -1.23 3.33 10.29
CA GLN A 103 -0.74 3.97 11.52
C GLN A 103 -0.48 2.96 12.64
N SER A 104 -1.35 1.97 12.80
CA SER A 104 -1.20 0.93 13.84
C SER A 104 0.02 0.00 13.64
N MET A 105 0.55 -0.06 12.41
CA MET A 105 1.69 -0.90 12.05
C MET A 105 3.01 -0.13 11.99
N ILE A 106 3.01 1.17 12.31
CA ILE A 106 4.25 1.95 12.41
C ILE A 106 5.12 1.35 13.52
N PRO A 107 6.39 0.98 13.23
CA PRO A 107 7.29 0.44 14.25
C PRO A 107 7.50 1.42 15.41
N SER A 108 7.47 0.90 16.64
CA SER A 108 7.74 1.72 17.83
C SER A 108 9.10 2.41 17.75
N GLY A 109 9.15 3.69 18.11
CA GLY A 109 10.37 4.51 18.03
C GLY A 109 10.65 5.09 16.64
N THR A 110 9.72 4.92 15.68
CA THR A 110 9.78 5.56 14.37
C THR A 110 8.53 6.39 14.12
N SER A 111 8.63 7.36 13.21
CA SER A 111 7.53 8.26 12.85
C SER A 111 7.59 8.63 11.36
N PRO A 112 7.34 7.69 10.43
CA PRO A 112 7.24 8.04 9.02
C PRO A 112 6.10 9.03 8.81
N THR A 113 6.30 9.99 7.91
CA THR A 113 5.21 10.85 7.42
C THR A 113 4.23 10.02 6.62
N VAL A 114 2.96 10.03 7.00
CA VAL A 114 1.89 9.32 6.29
C VAL A 114 1.03 10.32 5.53
N THR A 115 0.92 10.13 4.20
CA THR A 115 0.17 10.97 3.27
C THR A 115 -0.79 10.10 2.46
N PRO A 116 -2.00 9.80 2.96
CA PRO A 116 -2.94 8.92 2.26
C PRO A 116 -3.31 9.45 0.87
N ALA A 117 -3.29 8.56 -0.12
CA ALA A 117 -3.76 8.84 -1.47
C ALA A 117 -5.26 8.53 -1.58
N LEU A 118 -6.06 9.55 -1.80
CA LEU A 118 -7.51 9.47 -1.92
C LEU A 118 -7.93 9.49 -3.39
N ALA A 119 -8.99 8.75 -3.73
CA ALA A 119 -9.62 8.85 -5.03
C ALA A 119 -10.97 9.56 -4.96
N GLY A 120 -11.41 10.15 -6.06
CA GLY A 120 -12.73 10.78 -6.14
C GLY A 120 -12.69 12.13 -6.82
N ILE A 121 -13.87 12.76 -6.87
CA ILE A 121 -14.09 14.05 -7.51
C ILE A 121 -14.61 15.00 -6.44
N TRP A 122 -14.28 16.28 -6.57
CA TRP A 122 -14.80 17.32 -5.69
C TRP A 122 -16.30 17.52 -5.90
N GLY A 123 -17.06 17.72 -4.83
CA GLY A 123 -18.46 18.15 -4.86
C GLY A 123 -19.48 17.05 -5.19
N GLN A 124 -19.04 15.85 -5.60
CA GLN A 124 -19.96 14.77 -5.95
C GLN A 124 -19.40 13.37 -5.67
N PRO A 125 -20.25 12.42 -5.25
CA PRO A 125 -19.89 11.02 -5.19
C PRO A 125 -19.73 10.43 -6.60
N THR A 126 -18.90 9.40 -6.75
CA THR A 126 -18.69 8.73 -8.05
C THR A 126 -18.38 7.25 -7.83
N TYR A 127 -18.99 6.35 -8.60
CA TYR A 127 -18.77 4.89 -8.51
C TYR A 127 -18.88 4.35 -7.06
N ASN A 128 -19.91 4.77 -6.32
CA ASN A 128 -20.12 4.40 -4.91
C ASN A 128 -18.97 4.83 -3.97
N ARG A 129 -18.30 5.92 -4.31
CA ARG A 129 -17.30 6.60 -3.49
C ARG A 129 -17.82 7.96 -3.03
N PRO A 130 -17.61 8.36 -1.76
CA PRO A 130 -17.94 9.71 -1.30
C PRO A 130 -17.18 10.79 -2.08
N ALA A 131 -17.71 12.02 -2.09
CA ALA A 131 -17.00 13.18 -2.64
C ALA A 131 -15.64 13.38 -1.95
N LEU A 132 -14.67 13.94 -2.67
CA LEU A 132 -13.29 14.06 -2.19
C LEU A 132 -13.19 14.86 -0.88
N GLU A 133 -13.88 15.99 -0.78
CA GLU A 133 -13.94 16.83 0.42
C GLU A 133 -14.60 16.14 1.61
N THR A 134 -15.56 15.24 1.36
CA THR A 134 -16.16 14.43 2.42
C THR A 134 -15.16 13.43 2.99
N GLN A 135 -14.32 12.83 2.13
CA GLN A 135 -13.25 11.93 2.57
C GLN A 135 -12.18 12.68 3.37
N MET A 136 -11.76 13.86 2.90
CA MET A 136 -10.76 14.69 3.59
C MET A 136 -11.25 15.18 4.95
N GLU A 137 -12.49 15.64 5.05
CA GLU A 137 -13.07 16.08 6.33
C GLU A 137 -13.20 14.90 7.31
N ALA A 138 -13.61 13.73 6.84
CA ALA A 138 -13.67 12.53 7.67
C ALA A 138 -12.28 12.13 8.20
N LEU A 139 -11.27 12.14 7.33
CA LEU A 139 -9.89 11.82 7.70
C LEU A 139 -9.34 12.80 8.73
N ARG A 140 -9.56 14.11 8.52
CA ARG A 140 -9.15 15.17 9.44
C ARG A 140 -9.76 14.99 10.85
N ARG A 141 -11.01 14.54 10.93
CA ARG A 141 -11.68 14.29 12.22
C ARG A 141 -11.20 13.02 12.91
N SER A 142 -10.94 11.95 12.16
CA SER A 142 -10.56 10.65 12.74
C SER A 142 -9.08 10.52 13.06
N SER A 143 -8.24 11.24 12.33
CA SER A 143 -6.77 11.11 12.33
C SER A 143 -6.13 12.51 12.21
N PRO A 144 -6.28 13.38 13.22
CA PRO A 144 -5.80 14.78 13.17
C PRO A 144 -4.27 14.91 12.98
N GLU A 145 -3.51 13.85 13.26
CA GLU A 145 -2.08 13.73 13.00
C GLU A 145 -1.74 13.60 11.50
N ILE A 146 -2.70 13.25 10.65
CA ILE A 146 -2.52 13.24 9.20
C ILE A 146 -2.72 14.67 8.69
N THR A 147 -1.60 15.32 8.38
CA THR A 147 -1.56 16.73 7.94
C THR A 147 -1.47 16.89 6.42
N SER A 148 -1.44 15.78 5.67
CA SER A 148 -1.31 15.79 4.21
C SER A 148 -2.10 14.67 3.56
N VAL A 149 -2.58 14.91 2.35
CA VAL A 149 -3.22 13.93 1.47
C VAL A 149 -2.70 14.08 0.06
N SER A 150 -2.67 12.99 -0.69
CA SER A 150 -2.47 13.00 -2.14
C SER A 150 -3.75 12.58 -2.86
N HIS A 151 -3.84 12.87 -4.16
CA HIS A 151 -5.00 12.52 -4.98
C HIS A 151 -4.64 11.48 -6.04
N PHE A 152 -5.45 10.43 -6.17
CA PHE A 152 -5.33 9.38 -7.17
C PHE A 152 -6.63 9.27 -8.00
N ALA A 153 -6.61 9.40 -9.32
CA ALA A 153 -5.56 9.92 -10.18
C ALA A 153 -6.02 11.23 -10.80
N TYR A 154 -5.09 12.05 -11.28
CA TYR A 154 -5.39 13.34 -11.92
C TYR A 154 -6.45 13.23 -13.03
N SER A 155 -6.46 12.11 -13.77
CA SER A 155 -7.48 11.77 -14.78
C SER A 155 -8.92 11.70 -14.27
N TRP A 156 -9.14 11.61 -12.96
CA TRP A 156 -10.46 11.67 -12.34
C TRP A 156 -10.93 13.11 -12.15
N GLN A 157 -10.01 14.07 -12.02
CA GLN A 157 -10.33 15.49 -11.93
C GLN A 157 -10.41 16.12 -13.32
N ASP A 158 -9.51 15.75 -14.22
CA ASP A 158 -9.44 16.31 -15.57
C ASP A 158 -9.06 15.22 -16.61
N PRO A 159 -10.03 14.38 -17.03
CA PRO A 159 -9.77 13.28 -17.97
C PRO A 159 -9.36 13.79 -19.36
N GLU A 160 -9.86 14.95 -19.77
CA GLU A 160 -9.56 15.55 -21.07
C GLU A 160 -8.11 16.03 -21.10
N PHE A 161 -7.68 16.78 -20.08
CA PHE A 161 -6.29 17.22 -19.98
C PHE A 161 -5.33 16.05 -19.80
N ASP A 162 -5.67 15.05 -19.00
CA ASP A 162 -4.86 13.83 -18.85
C ASP A 162 -4.65 13.11 -20.20
N ARG A 163 -5.69 13.05 -21.05
CA ARG A 163 -5.59 12.44 -22.38
C ARG A 163 -4.63 13.19 -23.29
N VAL A 164 -4.62 14.53 -23.29
CA VAL A 164 -3.71 15.29 -24.15
C VAL A 164 -2.26 15.20 -23.67
N ARG A 165 -2.02 15.04 -22.36
CA ARG A 165 -0.67 14.84 -21.80
C ARG A 165 0.03 13.56 -22.25
N LYS A 166 -0.71 12.58 -22.78
CA LYS A 166 -0.10 11.37 -23.36
C LYS A 166 0.80 11.68 -24.56
N PHE A 167 0.57 12.81 -25.22
CA PHE A 167 1.34 13.26 -26.36
C PHE A 167 2.13 14.51 -25.95
N CYS A 168 3.41 14.33 -25.63
CA CYS A 168 4.34 15.45 -25.56
C CYS A 168 4.78 15.80 -26.99
N SER A 169 4.44 17.01 -27.44
CA SER A 169 5.10 17.62 -28.60
C SER A 169 6.26 18.45 -28.05
N LEU A 170 7.50 18.06 -28.37
CA LEU A 170 8.71 18.84 -28.06
C LEU A 170 8.83 20.02 -29.03
#